data_AF-A0A6C0I2T2-F1
#
_entry.id   AF-A0A6C0I2T2-F1
#
_cell.length_a   1.000
_cell.length_b   1.000
_cell.length_c   1.000
_cell.angle_alpha   90.00
_cell.angle_beta   90.00
_cell.angle_gamma   90.00
#
_symmetry.space_group_name_H-M   'P 1'
#
loop_
_entity.id
_entity.type
_entity.pdbx_description
1 polymer ?
#
loop_
_entity_poly.entity_id
_entity_poly.type
_entity_poly.pdbx_seq_one_letter_code
_entity_poly.pdbx_strand_id
1 'polypeptide(L)'
;MSQNSGRNQPPPSESSGGGSSATSAVTAASGTSSSSSGSSGSSFRMPSHLCMQHAAKLGIVEDRPIMLDYWTLSLEKKVIIGVKENGEKLLVKSEDEYTSPVSKIFKIESEYIILTENSIYIVSSDIQSNRIN
;
A
#
# COMPACT_ATOMS: atom_id res chain seq x y z
N MET A 1 4.04 24.73 52.15
CA MET A 1 4.87 23.85 52.99
C MET A 1 4.54 22.42 52.58
N SER A 2 5.39 21.56 52.03
CA SER A 2 6.85 21.47 51.95
C SER A 2 7.17 20.61 50.71
N GLN A 3 7.96 21.07 49.75
CA GLN A 3 9.37 20.72 49.57
C GLN A 3 9.71 19.26 49.96
N ASN A 4 10.03 18.42 48.97
CA ASN A 4 11.10 17.44 49.14
C ASN A 4 11.90 17.29 47.84
N SER A 5 13.05 17.94 47.85
CA SER A 5 14.09 17.89 46.84
C SER A 5 14.95 16.65 47.07
N GLY A 6 15.03 15.75 46.08
CA GLY A 6 15.96 14.62 46.08
C GLY A 6 16.94 14.73 44.92
N ARG A 7 17.98 15.54 45.08
CA ARG A 7 19.23 15.40 44.30
C ARG A 7 19.88 14.07 44.71
N ASN A 8 20.39 13.31 43.73
CA ASN A 8 21.78 12.84 43.75
C ASN A 8 22.16 12.14 42.43
N GLN A 9 23.18 12.71 41.79
CA GLN A 9 23.94 12.17 40.66
C GLN A 9 25.00 11.14 41.15
N PRO A 10 25.65 10.40 40.23
CA PRO A 10 26.37 9.14 40.49
C PRO A 10 27.87 9.35 40.80
N PRO A 11 28.61 8.27 41.13
CA PRO A 11 29.93 8.04 40.49
C PRO A 11 30.25 6.52 40.32
N PRO A 12 31.49 6.05 40.06
CA PRO A 12 32.02 5.79 38.72
C PRO A 12 32.59 4.36 38.49
N SER A 13 32.78 4.02 37.21
CA SER A 13 33.86 3.22 36.59
C SER A 13 34.53 2.01 37.29
N GLU A 14 34.38 0.81 36.69
CA GLU A 14 35.42 -0.24 36.51
C GLU A 14 35.10 -0.95 35.17
N SER A 15 35.81 -0.70 34.05
CA SER A 15 37.02 -1.39 33.54
C SER A 15 37.17 -2.85 34.03
N SER A 16 37.31 -3.90 33.20
CA SER A 16 38.31 -4.06 32.13
C SER A 16 38.11 -5.38 31.36
N GLY A 17 38.52 -5.38 30.07
CA GLY A 17 39.04 -6.54 29.34
C GLY A 17 38.06 -7.20 28.35
N GLY A 18 38.32 -7.29 27.03
CA GLY A 18 39.52 -7.04 26.24
C GLY A 18 39.66 -8.13 25.16
N GLY A 19 39.92 -7.74 23.90
CA GLY A 19 40.27 -8.63 22.78
C GLY A 19 39.40 -8.40 21.53
N SER A 20 39.69 -7.43 20.63
CA SER A 20 40.67 -7.50 19.52
C SER A 20 40.19 -8.47 18.41
N SER A 21 40.03 -8.12 17.12
CA SER A 21 40.89 -7.30 16.25
C SER A 21 40.23 -7.01 14.89
N ALA A 22 40.59 -5.83 14.32
CA ALA A 22 40.83 -5.50 12.90
C ALA A 22 39.62 -5.47 11.93
N THR A 23 39.42 -4.47 11.05
CA THR A 23 40.36 -3.64 10.25
C THR A 23 39.75 -2.29 9.80
N SER A 24 40.57 -1.24 9.89
CA SER A 24 40.69 0.02 9.12
C SER A 24 40.26 -0.04 7.64
N ALA A 25 40.01 1.02 6.86
CA ALA A 25 39.85 2.48 6.96
C ALA A 25 39.54 2.97 5.52
N VAL A 26 38.87 4.10 5.31
CA VAL A 26 39.33 5.24 4.47
C VAL A 26 38.29 6.38 4.44
N THR A 27 38.83 7.59 4.42
CA THR A 27 38.22 8.92 4.59
C THR A 27 38.14 9.64 3.24
N ALA A 28 37.12 10.50 3.02
CA ALA A 28 37.25 11.92 2.58
C ALA A 28 36.17 12.45 1.62
N ALA A 29 35.52 13.54 2.08
CA ALA A 29 35.23 14.84 1.43
C ALA A 29 34.38 14.99 0.14
N SER A 30 33.25 15.71 0.35
CA SER A 30 32.76 16.91 -0.37
C SER A 30 32.51 16.90 -1.89
N GLY A 31 31.26 17.22 -2.28
CA GLY A 31 30.94 17.70 -3.63
C GLY A 31 29.45 17.87 -3.89
N THR A 32 28.91 19.07 -3.66
CA THR A 32 27.61 19.50 -4.21
C THR A 32 27.72 19.59 -5.73
N SER A 33 26.88 18.85 -6.45
CA SER A 33 26.45 19.21 -7.80
C SER A 33 24.97 18.92 -7.94
N SER A 34 24.20 19.99 -7.90
CA SER A 34 22.82 20.09 -8.33
C SER A 34 22.63 19.54 -9.74
N SER A 35 21.81 18.51 -9.88
CA SER A 35 21.05 18.24 -11.11
C SER A 35 19.58 18.10 -10.74
N SER A 36 18.90 19.25 -10.74
CA SER A 36 17.46 19.36 -10.84
C SER A 36 17.03 18.81 -12.20
N SER A 37 16.90 17.49 -12.31
CA SER A 37 16.15 16.86 -13.37
C SER A 37 14.72 16.74 -12.86
N GLY A 38 13.84 17.60 -13.39
CA GLY A 38 12.40 17.48 -13.21
C GLY A 38 11.93 16.14 -13.77
N SER A 39 12.02 15.09 -12.96
CA SER A 39 11.19 13.92 -13.14
C SER A 39 9.81 14.37 -12.72
N SER A 40 8.92 14.60 -13.69
CA SER A 40 7.48 14.52 -13.50
C SER A 40 7.23 13.16 -12.85
N GLY A 41 7.33 13.10 -11.53
CA GLY A 41 7.22 11.87 -10.77
C GLY A 41 5.86 11.32 -11.10
N SER A 42 5.82 10.23 -11.87
CA SER A 42 4.63 9.43 -12.03
C SER A 42 4.20 9.10 -10.62
N SER A 43 3.22 9.86 -10.13
CA SER A 43 2.78 9.79 -8.75
C SER A 43 2.14 8.43 -8.61
N PHE A 44 2.92 7.46 -8.13
CA PHE A 44 2.46 6.12 -7.90
C PHE A 44 1.46 6.19 -6.75
N ARG A 45 0.20 6.40 -7.10
CA ARG A 45 -0.89 6.53 -6.14
C ARG A 45 -1.04 5.19 -5.46
N MET A 46 -0.74 5.12 -4.17
CA MET A 46 -1.06 3.95 -3.36
C MET A 46 -2.52 4.02 -2.90
N PRO A 47 -3.17 2.88 -2.67
CA PRO A 47 -4.48 2.86 -2.04
C PRO A 47 -4.40 3.43 -0.63
N SER A 48 -5.47 4.07 -0.18
CA SER A 48 -5.59 4.60 1.18
C SER A 48 -5.34 3.52 2.25
N HIS A 49 -4.76 3.93 3.38
CA HIS A 49 -4.54 3.06 4.54
C HIS A 49 -5.83 2.41 5.02
N LEU A 50 -6.94 3.16 4.99
CA LEU A 50 -8.25 2.65 5.38
C LEU A 50 -8.70 1.54 4.42
N CYS A 51 -8.58 1.76 3.11
CA CYS A 51 -8.91 0.76 2.10
C CYS A 51 -8.13 -0.54 2.32
N MET A 52 -6.82 -0.46 2.58
CA MET A 52 -6.00 -1.64 2.85
C MET A 52 -6.38 -2.35 4.16
N GLN A 53 -6.73 -1.63 5.22
CA GLN A 53 -7.22 -2.23 6.46
C GLN A 53 -8.53 -2.99 6.25
N HIS A 54 -9.47 -2.40 5.50
CA HIS A 54 -10.73 -3.05 5.17
C HIS A 54 -10.52 -4.29 4.29
N ALA A 55 -9.65 -4.19 3.28
CA ALA A 55 -9.32 -5.32 2.42
C ALA A 55 -8.66 -6.46 3.20
N ALA A 56 -7.72 -6.16 4.10
CA ALA A 56 -7.10 -7.14 5.00
C ALA A 56 -8.13 -7.82 5.90
N LYS A 57 -9.05 -7.06 6.50
CA LYS A 57 -10.15 -7.62 7.30
C LYS A 57 -11.01 -8.58 6.49
N LEU A 58 -11.35 -8.22 5.26
CA LEU A 58 -12.15 -9.07 4.37
C LEU A 58 -11.37 -10.32 3.95
N GLY A 59 -10.07 -10.22 3.66
CA GLY A 59 -9.22 -11.36 3.34
C GLY A 59 -9.14 -12.37 4.48
N ILE A 60 -9.10 -11.90 5.74
CA ILE A 60 -9.10 -12.77 6.94
C ILE A 60 -10.47 -13.43 7.15
N VAL A 61 -11.57 -12.69 6.96
CA VAL A 61 -12.94 -13.19 7.23
C VAL A 61 -13.43 -14.14 6.14
N GLU A 62 -13.15 -13.82 4.87
CA GLU A 62 -13.62 -14.59 3.72
C GLU A 62 -12.61 -15.66 3.26
N ASP A 63 -11.41 -15.68 3.85
CA ASP A 63 -10.28 -16.55 3.48
C ASP A 63 -9.92 -16.44 1.99
N ARG A 64 -9.75 -15.20 1.50
CA ARG A 64 -9.46 -14.90 0.09
C ARG A 64 -8.20 -14.05 -0.07
N PRO A 65 -7.35 -14.37 -1.06
CA PRO A 65 -6.19 -13.54 -1.38
C PRO A 65 -6.60 -12.18 -1.92
N ILE A 66 -5.84 -11.16 -1.54
CA ILE A 66 -5.96 -9.79 -2.06
C ILE A 66 -5.06 -9.66 -3.28
N MET A 67 -5.67 -9.37 -4.43
CA MET A 67 -5.00 -9.18 -5.72
C MET A 67 -4.97 -7.69 -6.09
N LEU A 68 -3.77 -7.17 -6.34
CA LEU A 68 -3.51 -5.75 -6.64
C LEU A 68 -3.06 -5.51 -8.09
N ASP A 69 -3.11 -6.54 -8.92
CA ASP A 69 -2.81 -6.51 -10.35
C ASP A 69 -3.69 -5.52 -11.14
N TYR A 70 -4.93 -5.31 -10.70
CA TYR A 70 -5.86 -4.34 -11.31
C TYR A 70 -5.67 -2.89 -10.83
N TRP A 71 -4.87 -2.65 -9.79
CA TRP A 71 -4.75 -1.32 -9.19
C TRP A 71 -4.19 -0.28 -10.17
N THR A 72 -3.02 -0.55 -10.75
CA THR A 72 -2.37 0.37 -11.69
C THR A 72 -3.22 0.60 -12.94
N LEU A 73 -3.83 -0.46 -13.46
CA LEU A 73 -4.72 -0.41 -14.62
C LEU A 73 -6.00 0.40 -14.35
N SER A 74 -6.49 0.38 -13.10
CA SER A 74 -7.63 1.19 -12.69
C SER A 74 -7.30 2.69 -12.65
N LEU A 75 -6.06 3.06 -12.30
CA LEU A 75 -5.60 4.45 -12.36
C LEU A 75 -5.50 4.94 -13.80
N GLU A 76 -5.08 4.06 -14.72
CA GLU A 76 -5.04 4.33 -16.16
C GLU A 76 -6.42 4.27 -16.84
N LYS A 77 -7.49 3.96 -16.09
CA LYS A 77 -8.86 3.77 -16.59
C LYS A 77 -8.96 2.74 -17.71
N LYS A 78 -8.04 1.76 -17.72
CA LYS A 78 -8.05 0.62 -18.65
C LYS A 78 -8.98 -0.50 -18.18
N VAL A 79 -9.46 -0.42 -16.94
CA VAL A 79 -10.39 -1.37 -16.36
C VAL A 79 -11.74 -0.70 -16.20
N ILE A 80 -12.80 -1.42 -16.51
CA ILE A 80 -14.19 -0.99 -16.35
C ILE A 80 -14.98 -2.03 -15.54
N ILE A 81 -16.04 -1.57 -14.88
CA ILE A 81 -17.02 -2.47 -14.27
C ILE A 81 -18.09 -2.77 -15.32
N GLY A 82 -18.07 -3.97 -15.87
CA GLY A 82 -19.09 -4.48 -16.78
C GLY A 82 -20.32 -4.94 -16.00
N VAL A 83 -21.50 -4.43 -16.35
CA VAL A 83 -22.78 -4.90 -15.81
C VAL A 83 -23.50 -5.73 -16.87
N LYS A 84 -23.69 -7.03 -16.63
CA LYS A 84 -24.45 -7.93 -17.51
C LYS A 84 -25.94 -7.62 -17.47
N GLU A 85 -26.68 -8.12 -18.46
CA GLU A 85 -28.15 -8.01 -18.49
C GLU A 85 -28.82 -8.59 -17.23
N ASN A 86 -28.26 -9.67 -16.68
CA ASN A 86 -28.73 -10.33 -15.45
C ASN A 86 -28.44 -9.52 -14.16
N GLY A 87 -27.80 -8.35 -14.26
CA GLY A 87 -27.44 -7.50 -13.12
C GLY A 87 -26.13 -7.89 -12.42
N GLU A 88 -25.48 -8.97 -12.87
CA GLU A 88 -24.15 -9.36 -12.40
C GLU A 88 -23.10 -8.34 -12.85
N LYS A 89 -22.14 -8.07 -11.96
CA LYS A 89 -21.02 -7.16 -12.24
C LYS A 89 -19.74 -7.97 -12.43
N LEU A 90 -18.86 -7.55 -13.31
CA LEU A 90 -17.51 -8.12 -13.47
C LEU A 90 -16.51 -7.00 -13.76
N LEU A 91 -15.25 -7.22 -13.39
CA LEU A 91 -14.17 -6.36 -13.81
C LEU A 91 -13.73 -6.80 -15.20
N VAL A 92 -13.77 -5.87 -16.15
CA VAL A 92 -13.33 -6.08 -17.52
C VAL A 92 -12.09 -5.22 -17.73
N LYS A 93 -10.96 -5.85 -18.06
CA LYS A 93 -9.74 -5.15 -18.48
C LYS A 93 -9.70 -5.02 -19.99
N SER A 94 -10.10 -6.08 -20.69
CA SER A 94 -10.20 -6.18 -22.14
C SER A 94 -11.32 -7.16 -22.50
N GLU A 95 -11.72 -7.21 -23.77
CA GLU A 95 -12.77 -8.13 -24.25
C GLU A 95 -12.46 -9.60 -23.92
N ASP A 96 -11.18 -9.99 -23.93
CA ASP A 96 -10.72 -11.35 -23.63
C ASP A 96 -10.35 -11.58 -22.15
N GLU A 97 -10.18 -10.51 -21.35
CA GLU A 97 -9.67 -10.61 -19.98
C GLU A 97 -10.64 -9.96 -18.99
N TYR A 98 -11.40 -10.82 -18.31
CA TYR A 98 -12.36 -10.44 -17.29
C TYR A 98 -12.23 -11.32 -16.05
N THR A 99 -12.68 -10.79 -14.92
CA THR A 99 -12.74 -11.53 -13.65
C THR A 99 -14.02 -12.37 -13.56
N SER A 100 -14.06 -13.30 -12.62
CA SER A 100 -15.31 -13.94 -12.18
C SER A 100 -16.36 -12.90 -11.75
N PRO A 101 -17.65 -13.27 -11.73
CA PRO A 101 -18.71 -12.40 -11.25
C PRO A 101 -18.41 -11.84 -9.86
N VAL A 102 -18.66 -10.55 -9.71
CA VAL A 102 -18.49 -9.82 -8.46
C VAL A 102 -19.65 -10.15 -7.55
N SER A 103 -19.32 -10.68 -6.38
CA SER A 103 -20.29 -10.95 -5.31
C SER A 103 -20.67 -9.67 -4.58
N LYS A 104 -19.69 -8.83 -4.21
CA LYS A 104 -19.91 -7.58 -3.46
C LYS A 104 -18.89 -6.52 -3.85
N ILE A 105 -19.31 -5.26 -3.79
CA ILE A 105 -18.43 -4.09 -3.97
C ILE A 105 -18.58 -3.20 -2.75
N PHE A 106 -17.46 -2.86 -2.12
CA PHE A 106 -17.40 -1.88 -1.05
C PHE A 106 -16.70 -0.62 -1.57
N LYS A 107 -17.29 0.55 -1.31
CA LYS A 107 -16.67 1.84 -1.59
C LYS A 107 -16.03 2.35 -0.31
N ILE A 108 -14.73 2.60 -0.33
CA ILE A 108 -13.97 3.21 0.75
C ILE A 108 -13.31 4.45 0.18
N GLU A 109 -13.67 5.64 0.68
CA GLU A 109 -13.16 6.92 0.20
C GLU A 109 -13.26 7.07 -1.34
N SER A 110 -12.14 6.87 -2.03
CA SER A 110 -11.94 7.01 -3.47
C SER A 110 -11.52 5.70 -4.13
N GLU A 111 -11.85 4.58 -3.51
CA GLU A 111 -11.43 3.24 -3.88
C GLU A 111 -12.62 2.27 -3.79
N TYR A 112 -12.57 1.24 -4.61
CA TYR A 112 -13.48 0.11 -4.56
C TYR A 112 -12.72 -1.15 -4.17
N ILE A 113 -13.26 -1.86 -3.18
CA ILE A 113 -12.87 -3.23 -2.83
C ILE A 113 -13.91 -4.15 -3.44
N ILE A 114 -13.47 -5.01 -4.34
CA ILE A 114 -14.33 -5.86 -5.15
C ILE A 114 -14.07 -7.31 -4.75
N LEU A 115 -15.13 -7.98 -4.28
CA LEU A 115 -15.08 -9.38 -3.90
C LEU A 115 -15.61 -10.20 -5.06
N THR A 116 -14.77 -11.06 -5.61
CA THR A 116 -15.18 -12.14 -6.50
C THR A 116 -15.19 -13.44 -5.72
N GLU A 117 -15.59 -14.54 -6.36
CA GLU A 117 -15.68 -15.85 -5.72
C GLU A 117 -14.37 -16.32 -5.04
N ASN A 118 -13.21 -16.05 -5.65
CA ASN A 118 -11.93 -16.60 -5.20
C ASN A 118 -10.92 -15.54 -4.74
N SER A 119 -11.19 -14.26 -4.99
CA SER A 119 -10.19 -13.20 -4.77
C SER A 119 -10.83 -11.86 -4.42
N ILE A 120 -10.04 -10.99 -3.82
CA ILE A 120 -10.42 -9.61 -3.49
C ILE A 120 -9.56 -8.68 -4.32
N TYR A 121 -10.18 -7.83 -5.13
CA TYR A 121 -9.49 -6.82 -5.93
C TYR A 121 -9.66 -5.43 -5.31
N ILE A 122 -8.64 -4.59 -5.49
CA ILE A 122 -8.72 -3.16 -5.14
C ILE A 122 -8.50 -2.34 -6.40
N VAL A 123 -9.41 -1.40 -6.65
CA VAL A 123 -9.37 -0.50 -7.80
C VAL A 123 -9.73 0.93 -7.39
N SER A 124 -9.30 1.93 -8.16
CA SER A 124 -9.72 3.31 -7.96
C SER A 124 -11.20 3.47 -8.25
N SER A 125 -11.86 4.41 -7.55
CA SER A 125 -13.27 4.74 -7.83
C SER A 125 -13.48 5.49 -9.14
N ASP A 126 -12.41 5.89 -9.81
CA ASP A 126 -12.43 6.66 -11.06
C ASP A 126 -12.72 5.82 -12.31
N ILE A 127 -12.80 4.49 -12.17
CA ILE A 127 -13.13 3.59 -13.28
C ILE A 127 -14.61 3.72 -13.68
N GLN A 128 -14.88 3.57 -14.97
CA GLN A 128 -16.23 3.66 -15.50
C GLN A 128 -17.00 2.35 -15.30
N SER A 129 -18.32 2.45 -15.19
CA SER A 129 -19.23 1.31 -15.24
C SER A 129 -20.02 1.34 -16.54
N ASN A 130 -19.89 0.30 -17.36
CA ASN A 130 -20.61 0.15 -18.62
C ASN A 130 -21.51 -1.08 -18.58
N ARG A 131 -22.66 -1.00 -19.24
CA ARG A 131 -23.55 -2.15 -19.42
C ARG A 131 -23.04 -2.94 -20.62
N ILE A 132 -22.77 -4.22 -20.43
CA ILE A 132 -22.33 -5.14 -21.49
C ILE A 132 -23.51 -6.05 -21.86
N ASN A 133 -23.65 -6.30 -23.16
CA ASN A 133 -24.76 -7.05 -23.76
C ASN A 133 -24.31 -8.44 -24.19
#